data_AF-A0A0W0FDL0-F1
#
_entry.id   AF-A0A0W0FDL0-F1
#
_cell.length_a   1.000
_cell.length_b   1.000
_cell.length_c   1.000
_cell.angle_alpha   90.00
_cell.angle_beta   90.00
_cell.angle_gamma   90.00
#
_symmetry.space_group_name_H-M   'P 1'
#
loop_
_entity.id
_entity.type
_entity.pdbx_description
1 polymer ?
#
loop_
_entity_poly.entity_id
_entity_poly.type
_entity_poly.pdbx_seq_one_letter_code
_entity_poly.pdbx_strand_id
1 'polypeptide(L)' 'MFQVHPALMFAYCVKRQGGKVAIFNLESTLQDAAADFAFTGAYEVVLPSLFLELVWCD' A
#
# COMPACT_ATOMS: atom_id res chain seq x y z
N MET A 1 -11.43 -16.36 9.66
CA MET A 1 -10.88 -15.02 9.39
C MET A 1 -11.45 -14.58 8.06
N PHE A 2 -12.32 -13.57 8.03
CA PHE A 2 -12.96 -13.11 6.80
C PHE A 2 -12.02 -12.14 6.08
N GLN A 3 -11.41 -12.59 4.98
CA GLN A 3 -10.61 -11.73 4.13
C GLN A 3 -11.57 -10.87 3.29
N VAL A 4 -11.67 -9.59 3.63
CA VAL A 4 -12.52 -8.64 2.91
C VAL A 4 -11.86 -8.30 1.55
N HIS A 5 -12.51 -8.69 0.44
CA HIS A 5 -12.04 -8.48 -0.93
C HIS A 5 -12.21 -7.09 -1.59
N PRO A 6 -12.80 -6.02 -0.99
CA PRO A 6 -13.01 -4.76 -1.71
C PRO A 6 -11.70 -4.10 -2.21
N ALA A 7 -10.67 -4.05 -1.35
CA ALA A 7 -9.42 -3.38 -1.69
C ALA A 7 -8.60 -4.15 -2.74
N LEU A 8 -8.68 -5.48 -2.73
CA LEU A 8 -7.96 -6.33 -3.67
C LEU A 8 -8.51 -6.20 -5.10
N MET A 9 -9.84 -6.19 -5.24
CA MET A 9 -10.49 -5.97 -6.54
C MET A 9 -10.19 -4.58 -7.09
N PHE A 10 -10.17 -3.56 -6.23
CA PHE A 10 -9.81 -2.21 -6.64
C PHE A 10 -8.35 -2.13 -7.13
N ALA A 11 -7.40 -2.70 -6.37
CA ALA A 11 -5.99 -2.77 -6.76
C ALA A 11 -5.81 -3.50 -8.11
N TYR A 12 -6.52 -4.60 -8.32
CA TYR A 12 -6.53 -5.33 -9.60
C TYR A 12 -6.99 -4.44 -10.76
N CYS A 13 -8.10 -3.70 -10.59
CA CYS A 13 -8.60 -2.78 -11.61
C CYS A 13 -7.60 -1.67 -11.96
N VAL A 14 -6.95 -1.07 -10.95
CA VAL A 14 -5.91 -0.04 -11.13
C VAL A 14 -4.76 -0.61 -11.98
N LYS A 15 -4.24 -1.79 -11.63
CA LYS A 15 -3.15 -2.41 -12.40
C LYS A 15 -3.56 -2.76 -13.83
N ARG A 16 -4.79 -3.26 -14.04
CA ARG A 16 -5.30 -3.59 -15.38
C ARG A 16 -5.39 -2.37 -16.29
N GLN A 17 -5.58 -1.18 -15.73
CA GLN A 17 -5.62 0.10 -16.46
C GLN A 17 -4.24 0.77 -16.57
N GLY A 18 -3.16 0.07 -16.19
CA GLY A 18 -1.79 0.61 -16.26
C GLY A 18 -1.37 1.45 -15.06
N GLY A 19 -2.22 1.57 -14.04
CA GLY A 19 -1.88 2.23 -12.77
C GLY A 19 -0.92 1.41 -11.91
N LYS A 20 -0.32 2.08 -10.93
CA LYS A 20 0.61 1.48 -9.96
C LYS A 20 -0.05 1.35 -8.60
N VAL A 21 0.23 0.26 -7.89
CA VAL A 21 -0.31 0.00 -6.55
C VAL A 21 0.82 -0.08 -5.54
N ALA A 22 0.71 0.74 -4.48
CA ALA A 22 1.54 0.65 -3.28
C ALA A 22 0.68 0.11 -2.11
N ILE A 23 1.18 -0.89 -1.40
CA ILE A 23 0.55 -1.45 -0.20
C ILE A 23 1.39 -1.10 1.02
N PHE A 24 0.72 -0.67 2.09
CA PHE A 24 1.28 -0.44 3.41
C PHE A 24 0.61 -1.39 4.38
N ASN A 25 1.37 -2.34 4.93
CA ASN A 25 0.86 -3.33 5.87
C ASN A 25 1.78 -3.42 7.09
N LEU A 26 1.21 -3.75 8.27
CA LEU A 26 2.02 -3.96 9.48
C LEU A 26 2.93 -5.19 9.37
N GLU A 27 2.44 -6.24 8.72
CA GLU A 27 3.13 -7.50 8.49
C GLU A 27 3.05 -7.87 7.01
N SER A 28 4.11 -8.52 6.49
CA SER A 28 4.12 -8.96 5.10
C SER A 28 3.13 -10.11 4.88
N THR A 29 2.33 -10.00 3.83
CA THR A 29 1.42 -11.06 3.38
C THR A 29 1.81 -11.57 1.99
N LEU A 30 1.37 -12.78 1.63
CA LEU A 30 1.56 -13.30 0.27
C LEU A 30 0.89 -12.43 -0.80
N GLN A 31 -0.18 -11.71 -0.45
CA GLN A 31 -0.88 -10.84 -1.39
C GLN A 31 -0.07 -9.57 -1.72
N ASP A 32 0.87 -9.16 -0.86
CA ASP A 32 1.69 -7.96 -1.07
C ASP A 32 2.62 -8.12 -2.28
N ALA A 33 2.99 -9.35 -2.65
CA ALA A 33 3.80 -9.65 -3.82
C ALA A 33 3.14 -9.22 -5.15
N ALA A 34 1.84 -8.98 -5.17
CA ALA A 34 1.12 -8.50 -6.36
C ALA A 34 1.21 -6.96 -6.52
N ALA A 35 1.66 -6.22 -5.50
CA ALA A 35 1.82 -4.77 -5.56
C ALA A 35 3.07 -4.38 -6.37
N ASP A 36 3.09 -3.15 -6.88
CA ASP A 36 4.30 -2.58 -7.47
C ASP A 36 5.28 -2.14 -6.37
N PHE A 37 4.75 -1.73 -5.23
CA PHE A 37 5.50 -1.40 -4.03
C PHE A 37 4.81 -1.97 -2.79
N ALA A 38 5.58 -2.58 -1.90
CA ALA A 38 5.09 -3.08 -0.63
C ALA A 38 5.96 -2.54 0.50
N PHE A 39 5.34 -1.94 1.49
CA PHE A 39 6.01 -1.38 2.65
C PHE A 39 5.46 -2.03 3.91
N THR A 40 6.38 -2.53 4.74
CA THR A 40 6.05 -3.21 5.99
C THR A 40 6.37 -2.33 7.19
N GLY A 41 5.40 -2.11 8.06
CA GLY A 41 5.53 -1.30 9.27
C GLY A 41 4.35 -0.38 9.50
N ALA A 42 4.33 0.28 10.66
CA ALA A 42 3.31 1.27 10.99
C ALA A 42 3.31 2.42 9.97
N TYR A 43 2.15 2.73 9.38
CA TYR A 43 2.05 3.73 8.32
C TYR A 43 2.46 5.13 8.83
N GLU A 44 2.25 5.42 10.12
CA GLU A 44 2.67 6.64 10.79
C GLU A 44 4.19 6.82 10.81
N VAL A 45 4.95 5.74 10.65
CA VAL A 45 6.42 5.76 10.58
C VAL A 45 6.88 5.68 9.13
N VAL A 46 6.30 4.77 8.37
CA VAL A 46 6.70 4.49 6.98
C VAL A 46 6.37 5.67 6.07
N LEU A 47 5.14 6.19 6.11
CA LEU A 47 4.68 7.23 5.19
C LEU A 47 5.54 8.52 5.29
N PRO A 48 5.83 9.06 6.50
CA PRO A 48 6.71 10.23 6.64
C PRO A 48 8.15 9.97 6.19
N SER A 49 8.67 8.75 6.37
CA SER A 49 10.03 8.40 5.97
C SER A 49 10.21 8.32 4.44
N LEU A 50 9.14 7.98 3.70
CA LEU A 50 9.15 7.90 2.24
C LEU A 50 8.88 9.25 1.59
N PHE A 51 8.08 10.08 2.23
CA PHE A 51 7.65 11.38 1.72
C PHE A 51 8.00 12.48 2.72
N LEU A 52 9.29 12.79 2.81
CA LEU A 52 9.80 13.86 3.68
C LEU A 52 9.11 15.22 3.42
N GLU A 53 8.63 15.43 2.19
CA GLU A 53 7.89 16.62 1.79
C GLU A 53 6.47 16.71 2.40
N LEU A 54 5.87 15.58 2.81
CA LEU A 54 4.57 15.56 3.49
C LEU A 54 4.67 15.91 4.98
N VAL A 55 5.89 16.01 5.53
CA VAL A 55 6.12 16.34 6.94
C VAL A 55 5.91 17.84 7.22
N TRP A 56 5.67 18.68 6.19
CA TRP A 56 5.64 20.13 6.31
C TRP A 56 4.44 20.76 5.58
N CYS A 57 3.38 21.04 6.34
CA CYS A 57 2.45 22.15 6.11
C CYS A 57 1.88 22.55 7.48
N ASP A 58 2.52 23.53 8.12
CA ASP A 58 1.81 24.48 9.00
C ASP A 58 1.09 25.51 8.12
#